data_AF-A0A936PUS6-F1
#
_entry.id   AF-A0A936PUS6-F1
#
_cell.length_a   1.000
_cell.length_b   1.000
_cell.length_c   1.000
_cell.angle_alpha   90.00
_cell.angle_beta   90.00
_cell.angle_gamma   90.00
#
_symmetry.space_group_name_H-M   'P 1'
#
loop_
_entity.id
_entity.type
_entity.pdbx_description
1 polymer ?
#
loop_
_entity_poly.entity_id
_entity_poly.type
_entity_poly.pdbx_seq_one_letter_code
_entity_poly.pdbx_strand_id
1 'polypeptide(L)' 'MLIVTDPLHMRRSMRLAHDLGLDAGAAPTRSSRYKTAGAKLPFFAREVWLLTGWEVLRVGGL' A
#
# COMPACT_ATOMS: atom_id res chain seq x y z
N MET A 1 -13.27 7.88 -5.97
CA MET A 1 -12.68 6.75 -6.74
C MET A 1 -12.63 5.52 -5.86
N LEU A 2 -12.78 4.29 -6.40
CA LEU A 2 -12.68 3.06 -5.60
C LEU A 2 -11.38 2.32 -5.92
N ILE A 3 -10.58 2.00 -4.92
CA ILE A 3 -9.37 1.20 -5.06
C ILE A 3 -9.69 -0.26 -4.71
N VAL A 4 -9.35 -1.19 -5.60
CA VAL A 4 -9.55 -2.63 -5.41
C VAL A 4 -8.20 -3.34 -5.55
N THR A 5 -7.68 -3.92 -4.47
CA THR A 5 -6.38 -4.59 -4.44
C THR A 5 -6.24 -5.45 -3.18
N ASP A 6 -5.10 -6.14 -2.99
CA ASP A 6 -4.87 -6.95 -1.80
C ASP A 6 -4.71 -6.10 -0.53
N PRO A 7 -4.99 -6.65 0.67
CA PRO A 7 -5.05 -5.87 1.91
C PRO A 7 -3.75 -5.14 2.30
N LEU A 8 -2.58 -5.62 1.90
CA LEU A 8 -1.30 -4.96 2.22
C LEU A 8 -1.07 -3.77 1.30
N HIS A 9 -1.23 -3.99 0.00
CA HIS A 9 -1.12 -2.93 -0.98
C HIS A 9 -2.19 -1.85 -0.78
N MET A 10 -3.40 -2.24 -0.37
CA MET A 10 -4.50 -1.33 -0.06
C MET A 10 -4.10 -0.29 0.99
N ARG A 11 -3.41 -0.71 2.06
CA ARG A 11 -2.99 0.21 3.12
C ARG A 11 -2.08 1.31 2.58
N ARG A 12 -1.09 0.95 1.75
CA ARG A 12 -0.20 1.93 1.13
C ARG A 12 -0.95 2.83 0.15
N SER A 13 -1.80 2.27 -0.71
CA SER A 13 -2.57 3.05 -1.69
C SER A 13 -3.51 4.06 -1.04
N MET A 14 -4.21 3.66 0.03
CA MET A 14 -5.09 4.57 0.77
C MET A 14 -4.32 5.66 1.49
N ARG A 15 -3.11 5.36 2.01
CA ARG A 15 -2.23 6.37 2.60
C ARG A 15 -1.80 7.43 1.58
N LEU A 16 -1.38 6.99 0.40
CA LEU A 16 -1.02 7.89 -0.70
C LEU A 16 -2.22 8.73 -1.17
N ALA A 17 -3.39 8.10 -1.31
CA ALA A 17 -4.60 8.80 -1.72
C ALA A 17 -4.98 9.90 -0.71
N HIS A 18 -4.91 9.59 0.59
CA HIS A 18 -5.14 10.57 1.64
C HIS A 18 -4.15 11.73 1.57
N ASP A 19 -2.85 11.45 1.43
CA ASP A 19 -1.82 12.50 1.37
C ASP A 19 -1.93 13.38 0.12
N LEU A 20 -2.45 12.84 -0.98
CA LEU A 20 -2.71 13.57 -2.22
C LEU A 20 -4.06 14.31 -2.22
N GLY A 21 -4.85 14.22 -1.13
CA GLY A 21 -6.18 14.82 -1.05
C GLY A 21 -7.22 14.17 -1.96
N LEU A 22 -7.00 12.92 -2.37
CA LEU A 22 -7.92 12.18 -3.23
C LEU A 22 -9.04 11.56 -2.41
N ASP A 23 -10.28 11.76 -2.84
CA ASP A 23 -11.44 11.04 -2.32
C ASP A 23 -11.46 9.61 -2.87
N ALA A 24 -10.79 8.71 -2.14
CA ALA A 24 -10.65 7.30 -2.47
C ALA A 24 -11.32 6.41 -1.41
N GLY A 25 -12.08 5.42 -1.87
CA GLY A 25 -12.63 4.34 -1.04
C GLY A 25 -11.81 3.06 -1.15
N ALA A 26 -11.80 2.25 -0.08
CA ALA A 26 -11.10 0.97 -0.03
C ALA A 26 -12.05 -0.21 -0.26
N ALA A 27 -11.72 -1.09 -1.22
CA ALA A 27 -12.41 -2.37 -1.46
C ALA A 27 -11.39 -3.53 -1.55
N PRO A 28 -10.84 -3.99 -0.40
CA PRO A 28 -9.78 -5.00 -0.40
C PRO A 28 -10.28 -6.37 -0.88
N THR A 29 -9.47 -7.08 -1.66
CA THR A 29 -9.77 -8.45 -2.08
C THR A 29 -9.62 -9.42 -0.91
N ARG A 30 -10.50 -10.41 -0.81
CA ARG A 30 -10.42 -11.49 0.20
C ARG A 30 -9.26 -12.45 -0.04
N SER A 31 -8.64 -12.37 -1.21
CA SER A 31 -7.54 -13.23 -1.63
C SER A 31 -6.36 -12.37 -2.10
N SER A 32 -5.16 -12.84 -1.81
CA SER A 32 -3.93 -12.36 -2.44
C SER A 32 -3.40 -13.41 -3.40
N ARG A 33 -2.78 -12.99 -4.51
CA ARG A 33 -2.06 -13.89 -5.43
C ARG A 33 -0.80 -14.47 -4.77
N TYR A 34 -0.26 -13.79 -3.77
CA TYR A 34 0.88 -14.24 -2.99
C TYR A 34 0.40 -15.24 -1.93
N LYS A 35 0.39 -16.53 -2.29
CA LYS A 35 -0.14 -17.60 -1.43
C LYS A 35 0.92 -18.19 -0.50
N THR A 36 2.15 -18.34 -0.96
CA THR A 36 3.25 -18.98 -0.23
C THR A 36 4.04 -17.98 0.60
N ALA A 37 4.71 -18.45 1.67
CA ALA A 37 5.58 -17.61 2.49
C ALA A 37 6.70 -16.97 1.66
N GLY A 38 7.32 -17.75 0.75
CA GLY A 38 8.37 -17.27 -0.15
C GLY A 38 7.92 -16.16 -1.11
N ALA A 39 6.62 -16.07 -1.43
CA ALA A 39 6.07 -14.98 -2.24
C ALA A 39 5.53 -13.82 -1.38
N LYS A 40 4.99 -14.12 -0.18
CA LYS A 40 4.43 -13.12 0.75
C LYS A 40 5.49 -12.26 1.42
N LEU A 41 6.60 -12.84 1.86
CA LEU A 41 7.67 -12.12 2.55
C LEU A 41 8.33 -11.03 1.68
N PRO A 42 8.79 -11.31 0.44
CA PRO A 42 9.35 -10.26 -0.41
C PRO A 42 8.32 -9.21 -0.81
N PHE A 43 7.06 -9.61 -1.03
CA PHE A 43 5.98 -8.67 -1.28
C PHE A 43 5.73 -7.75 -0.08
N PHE A 44 5.65 -8.30 1.13
CA PHE A 44 5.49 -7.53 2.36
C PHE A 44 6.65 -6.55 2.57
N ALA A 45 7.90 -7.01 2.44
CA ALA A 45 9.08 -6.17 2.57
C ALA A 45 9.07 -5.00 1.57
N ARG A 46 8.65 -5.25 0.33
CA ARG A 46 8.49 -4.21 -0.69
C ARG A 46 7.45 -3.16 -0.31
N GLU A 47 6.28 -3.57 0.18
CA GLU A 47 5.23 -2.62 0.59
C GLU A 47 5.66 -1.78 1.80
N VAL A 48 6.36 -2.39 2.77
CA VAL A 48 6.95 -1.66 3.90
C VAL A 48 7.99 -0.66 3.41
N TRP A 49 8.93 -1.09 2.56
CA TRP A 49 9.97 -0.20 2.02
C TRP A 49 9.37 1.00 1.30
N LEU A 50 8.39 0.79 0.43
CA LEU A 50 7.74 1.86 -0.32
C LEU A 50 6.95 2.80 0.58
N LEU A 51 6.25 2.28 1.59
CA LEU A 51 5.51 3.11 2.53
C LEU A 51 6.46 3.92 3.41
N THR A 52 7.50 3.30 3.97
CA THR A 52 8.52 4.00 4.76
C THR A 52 9.25 5.05 3.93
N GLY A 53 9.65 4.72 2.71
CA GLY A 53 10.28 5.67 1.79
C GLY A 53 9.39 6.88 1.49
N TRP A 54 8.08 6.64 1.26
CA TRP A 54 7.12 7.72 1.09
C TRP A 54 7.03 8.63 2.33
N GLU A 55 6.91 8.04 3.52
CA GLU A 55 6.82 8.81 4.76
C GLU A 55 8.09 9.63 5.02
N VAL A 56 9.27 9.08 4.73
CA VAL A 56 10.55 9.81 4.85
C VAL A 56 10.60 10.98 3.88
N LEU A 57 10.21 10.80 2.61
CA LEU A 57 10.15 11.88 1.64
C LEU A 57 9.18 12.98 2.08
N ARG A 58 7.97 12.59 2.51
CA ARG A 58 6.92 13.49 2.99
C ARG A 58 7.38 14.31 4.20
N VAL A 59 8.05 13.68 5.17
CA VAL A 59 8.56 14.38 6.38
C VAL A 59 9.80 15.21 6.08
N GLY A 60 10.62 14.78 5.11
CA GLY A 60 11.85 15.46 4.70
C GLY A 60 11.66 16.76 3.92
N GLY A 61 10.43 17.09 3.49
CA GLY A 61 10.12 18.39 2.87
C GLY A 61 10.66 18.59 1.45
N LEU A 62 10.76 17.51 0.66
CA LEU A 62 10.91 17.57 -0.81
C LEU A 62 9.58 17.25 -1.50
#